data_AF-A0A836X5B4-F1
#
_entry.id   AF-A0A836X5B4-F1
#
_cell.length_a   1.000
_cell.length_b   1.000
_cell.length_c   1.000
_cell.angle_alpha   90.00
_cell.angle_beta   90.00
_cell.angle_gamma   90.00
#
_symmetry.space_group_name_H-M   'P 1'
#
loop_
_entity.id
_entity.type
_entity.pdbx_description
1 polymer ?
#
loop_
_entity_poly.entity_id
_entity_poly.type
_entity_poly.pdbx_seq_one_letter_code
_entity_poly.pdbx_strand_id
1 'polypeptide(L)'
;MLLTVSTYTAHILCQHVCNVKTGRPLMNRQTPVNADTAANASRSTQTEPWFAPLAKSFREEVDTFATIEGDLPKALTGNLFRNGPGLFERSGVRKGHVLDGDGMIRAYQFTGDGMRFRNRYVRTDKFVEEETEDRFLRETWGTKAPGSLFKNLGGTRLKSQAGVTAVWRD
;
A
#
# COMPACT_ATOMS: atom_id res chain seq x y z
N MET A 1 15.14 -27.29 6.79
CA MET A 1 15.08 -26.16 7.74
C MET A 1 14.36 -25.02 7.04
N LEU A 2 13.05 -24.88 7.24
CA LEU A 2 12.27 -23.80 6.64
C LEU A 2 12.50 -22.52 7.44
N LEU A 3 13.17 -21.54 6.83
CA LEU A 3 13.30 -20.19 7.39
C LEU A 3 11.99 -19.44 7.09
N THR A 4 11.12 -19.35 8.08
CA THR A 4 9.93 -18.50 8.04
C THR A 4 10.39 -17.07 8.33
N VAL A 5 10.67 -16.27 7.30
CA VAL A 5 10.80 -14.81 7.48
C VAL A 5 9.37 -14.28 7.68
N SER A 6 8.95 -14.17 8.93
CA SER A 6 7.65 -13.61 9.29
C SER A 6 7.63 -12.12 8.92
N THR A 7 7.09 -11.81 7.74
CA THR A 7 6.74 -10.43 7.37
C THR A 7 5.59 -9.88 8.25
N TYR A 8 5.07 -10.66 9.19
CA TYR A 8 3.99 -10.28 10.09
C TYR A 8 4.45 -9.38 11.25
N THR A 9 5.73 -9.46 11.66
CA THR A 9 6.20 -8.75 12.87
C THR A 9 6.34 -7.24 12.66
N ALA A 10 6.47 -6.75 11.43
CA ALA A 10 6.46 -5.32 11.13
C ALA A 10 5.07 -4.67 11.28
N HIS A 11 3.97 -5.44 11.23
CA HIS A 11 2.62 -4.91 11.41
C HIS A 11 2.19 -4.84 12.88
N ILE A 12 2.71 -5.71 13.75
CA ILE A 12 2.27 -5.77 15.16
C ILE A 12 2.92 -4.65 16.00
N LEU A 13 4.15 -4.24 15.68
CA LEU A 13 4.85 -3.20 16.45
C LEU A 13 4.29 -1.78 16.24
N CYS A 14 3.65 -1.48 15.09
CA CYS A 14 3.06 -0.15 14.87
C CYS A 14 1.72 0.04 15.61
N GLN A 15 1.04 -1.04 16.02
CA GLN A 15 -0.26 -0.94 16.70
C GLN A 15 -0.15 -0.79 18.23
N HIS A 16 1.05 -0.90 18.84
CA HIS A 16 1.21 -0.94 20.30
C HIS A 16 1.74 0.34 20.96
N VAL A 17 2.03 1.42 20.21
CA VAL A 17 2.59 2.66 20.79
C VAL A 17 1.57 3.81 20.96
N CYS A 18 0.35 3.69 20.43
CA CYS A 18 -0.72 4.67 20.66
C CYS A 18 -1.60 4.31 21.87
N ASN A 19 -1.02 4.23 23.07
CA ASN A 19 -1.83 4.32 24.30
C ASN A 19 -1.03 4.94 25.45
N VAL A 20 -0.66 6.21 25.31
CA VAL A 20 -0.23 7.03 26.45
C VAL A 20 -1.44 7.79 26.97
N LYS A 21 -1.86 7.40 28.17
CA LYS A 21 -2.87 8.05 29.01
C LYS A 21 -2.49 9.49 29.30
N THR A 22 -3.35 10.44 28.96
CA THR A 22 -3.47 11.70 29.69
C THR A 22 -4.95 12.02 29.88
N GLY A 23 -5.39 12.03 31.14
CA GLY A 23 -6.77 12.29 31.51
C GLY A 23 -7.12 13.78 31.56
N ARG A 24 -8.35 14.10 31.17
CA ARG A 24 -9.30 15.00 31.84
C ARG A 24 -10.57 15.10 30.98
N PRO A 25 -11.79 14.99 31.55
CA PRO A 25 -13.02 15.13 30.80
C PRO A 25 -13.37 16.61 30.67
N LEU A 26 -13.45 17.12 29.44
CA LEU A 26 -14.13 18.38 29.17
C LEU A 26 -15.49 18.07 28.54
N MET A 27 -16.50 18.18 29.39
CA MET A 27 -17.89 18.36 29.04
C MET A 27 -18.01 19.46 27.97
N ASN A 28 -18.52 19.14 26.78
CA ASN A 28 -18.92 20.18 25.83
C ASN A 28 -20.33 19.92 25.29
N ARG A 29 -21.12 20.99 25.35
CA ARG A 29 -22.53 21.12 25.00
C ARG A 29 -22.77 20.66 23.57
N GLN A 30 -23.78 19.81 23.39
CA GLN A 30 -24.45 19.67 22.10
C GLN A 30 -25.18 20.98 21.79
N THR A 31 -24.85 21.61 20.66
CA THR A 31 -25.75 22.50 19.95
C THR A 31 -26.33 21.74 18.75
N PRO A 32 -27.65 21.78 18.51
CA PRO A 32 -28.24 21.10 17.37
C PRO A 32 -27.96 21.94 16.12
N VAL A 33 -27.18 21.41 15.18
CA VAL A 33 -27.19 21.90 13.81
C VAL A 33 -28.27 21.15 13.06
N ASN A 34 -29.31 21.91 12.72
CA ASN A 34 -30.53 21.43 12.09
C ASN A 34 -30.26 20.68 10.79
N ALA A 35 -31.08 19.65 10.62
CA ALA A 35 -31.33 18.95 9.36
C ALA A 35 -31.59 19.96 8.24
N ASP A 36 -30.78 19.89 7.19
CA ASP A 36 -31.20 19.96 5.79
C ASP A 36 -29.96 19.74 4.90
N THR A 37 -30.06 18.83 3.93
CA THR A 37 -28.99 18.33 3.03
C THR A 37 -28.20 17.10 3.50
N ALA A 38 -28.90 16.04 3.88
CA ALA A 38 -28.34 14.68 3.92
C ALA A 38 -29.28 13.69 3.21
N ALA A 39 -29.47 13.89 1.91
CA ALA A 39 -30.10 12.90 1.05
C ALA A 39 -29.03 12.32 0.11
N ASN A 40 -28.84 11.00 0.20
CA ASN A 40 -27.97 10.15 -0.63
C ASN A 40 -26.45 10.22 -0.43
N ALA A 41 -25.99 9.76 0.73
CA ALA A 41 -24.81 8.91 0.77
C ALA A 41 -25.24 7.52 1.24
N SER A 42 -25.67 6.68 0.29
CA SER A 42 -25.88 5.26 0.55
C SER A 42 -24.57 4.68 1.09
N ARG A 43 -24.52 4.43 2.41
CA ARG A 43 -23.53 3.54 3.01
C ARG A 43 -23.77 2.15 2.42
N SER A 44 -23.19 1.89 1.25
CA SER A 44 -23.05 0.53 0.75
C SER A 44 -22.20 -0.21 1.78
N THR A 45 -22.76 -1.21 2.44
CA THR A 45 -22.02 -2.29 3.09
C THR A 45 -21.18 -2.97 2.01
N GLN A 46 -20.00 -2.40 1.71
CA GLN A 46 -19.05 -2.98 0.77
C GLN A 46 -18.50 -4.24 1.43
N THR A 47 -19.00 -5.40 1.01
CA THR A 47 -18.29 -6.66 1.26
C THR A 47 -16.90 -6.50 0.64
N GLU A 48 -15.86 -6.68 1.45
CA GLU A 48 -14.49 -6.60 0.95
C GLU A 48 -14.33 -7.57 -0.24
N PRO A 49 -13.77 -7.12 -1.37
CA PRO A 49 -13.61 -7.98 -2.53
C PRO A 49 -12.76 -9.19 -2.16
N TRP A 50 -13.00 -10.33 -2.83
CA TRP A 50 -12.32 -11.61 -2.53
C TRP A 50 -10.79 -11.50 -2.54
N PHE A 51 -10.24 -10.56 -3.31
CA PHE A 51 -8.82 -10.33 -3.46
C PHE A 51 -8.24 -9.35 -2.43
N ALA A 52 -9.06 -8.75 -1.57
CA ALA A 52 -8.63 -7.75 -0.59
C ALA A 52 -7.43 -8.19 0.27
N PRO A 53 -7.33 -9.46 0.73
CA PRO A 53 -6.17 -9.92 1.50
C PRO A 53 -4.87 -9.93 0.70
N LEU A 54 -4.95 -10.08 -0.63
CA LEU A 54 -3.81 -10.13 -1.55
C LEU A 54 -3.41 -8.74 -2.07
N ALA A 55 -4.29 -7.75 -1.92
CA ALA A 55 -4.16 -6.40 -2.47
C ALA A 55 -4.13 -5.35 -1.35
N LYS A 56 -3.15 -5.49 -0.44
CA LYS A 56 -2.91 -4.53 0.64
C LYS A 56 -1.98 -3.41 0.20
N SER A 57 -2.32 -2.18 0.57
CA SER A 57 -1.50 -0.99 0.30
C SER A 57 -0.38 -0.82 1.32
N PHE A 58 0.86 -0.61 0.84
CA PHE A 58 2.00 -0.20 1.66
C PHE A 58 2.11 1.33 1.67
N ARG A 59 1.62 2.00 2.71
CA ARG A 59 1.61 3.46 2.72
C ARG A 59 2.99 4.10 2.92
N GLU A 60 3.95 3.32 3.41
CA GLU A 60 5.26 3.80 3.82
C GLU A 60 6.38 3.14 3.00
N GLU A 61 7.37 3.95 2.65
CA GLU A 61 8.68 3.51 2.20
C GLU A 61 9.64 3.52 3.38
N VAL A 62 10.16 2.36 3.75
CA VAL A 62 11.05 2.18 4.90
C VAL A 62 12.44 1.75 4.45
N ASP A 63 13.40 1.99 5.33
CA ASP A 63 14.77 1.52 5.22
C ASP A 63 15.25 1.17 6.63
N THR A 64 15.29 -0.12 6.94
CA THR A 64 15.50 -0.59 8.30
C THR A 64 16.21 -1.94 8.35
N PHE A 65 16.73 -2.29 9.52
CA PHE A 65 17.19 -3.63 9.81
C PHE A 65 16.04 -4.48 10.36
N ALA A 66 15.92 -5.70 9.88
CA ALA A 66 14.88 -6.60 10.35
C ALA A 66 15.28 -7.28 11.66
N THR A 67 14.30 -7.47 12.53
CA THR A 67 14.39 -8.41 13.64
C THR A 67 14.36 -9.83 13.09
N ILE A 68 15.31 -10.65 13.51
CA ILE A 68 15.45 -12.04 13.06
C ILE A 68 15.04 -12.97 14.19
N GLU A 69 14.21 -13.94 13.86
CA GLU A 69 13.88 -15.07 14.74
C GLU A 69 14.71 -16.28 14.31
N GLY A 70 15.47 -16.86 15.24
CA GLY A 70 16.44 -17.92 14.96
C GLY A 70 17.75 -17.38 14.36
N ASP A 71 18.47 -18.24 13.64
CA ASP A 71 19.80 -17.93 13.10
C ASP A 71 19.80 -17.82 11.57
N LEU A 72 20.36 -16.72 11.04
CA LEU A 72 20.65 -16.61 9.62
C LEU A 72 21.86 -17.48 9.25
N PRO A 73 21.80 -18.30 8.18
CA PRO A 73 22.96 -19.02 7.69
C PRO A 73 24.08 -18.04 7.30
N LYS A 74 25.29 -18.23 7.83
CA LYS A 74 26.44 -17.32 7.55
C LYS A 74 26.80 -17.22 6.08
N ALA A 75 26.55 -18.28 5.31
CA ALA A 75 26.76 -18.30 3.86
C ALA A 75 25.71 -17.50 3.07
N LEU A 76 24.57 -17.15 3.68
CA LEU A 76 23.53 -16.35 3.03
C LEU A 76 23.94 -14.88 3.05
N THR A 77 24.58 -14.46 1.97
CA THR A 77 24.98 -13.07 1.73
C THR A 77 24.53 -12.66 0.34
N GLY A 78 24.11 -11.40 0.17
CA GLY A 78 23.68 -10.86 -1.11
C GLY A 78 22.32 -10.15 -1.04
N ASN A 79 21.74 -9.90 -2.22
CA ASN A 79 20.52 -9.11 -2.36
C ASN A 79 19.42 -9.93 -3.05
N LEU A 80 18.24 -9.97 -2.43
CA LEU A 80 17.02 -10.45 -3.08
C LEU A 80 16.13 -9.25 -3.41
N PHE A 81 15.82 -9.09 -4.70
CA PHE A 81 14.86 -8.09 -5.17
C PHE A 81 13.53 -8.75 -5.52
N ARG A 82 12.43 -8.16 -5.06
CA ARG A 82 11.07 -8.57 -5.39
C ARG A 82 10.30 -7.36 -5.89
N ASN A 83 9.67 -7.49 -7.04
CA ASN A 83 8.69 -6.52 -7.53
C ASN A 83 7.27 -7.01 -7.22
N GLY A 84 6.33 -6.09 -7.13
CA GLY A 84 4.91 -6.40 -7.05
C GLY A 84 4.06 -5.14 -6.89
N PRO A 85 2.75 -5.27 -7.07
CA PRO A 85 1.81 -4.19 -6.80
C PRO A 85 1.80 -3.86 -5.30
N GLY A 86 1.94 -2.57 -4.96
CA GLY A 86 2.12 -2.08 -3.60
C GLY A 86 1.09 -1.04 -3.14
N LEU A 87 0.44 -0.30 -4.05
CA LEU A 87 -0.56 0.72 -3.71
C LEU A 87 -1.91 0.48 -4.41
N PHE A 88 -2.92 0.12 -3.63
CA PHE A 88 -4.28 -0.17 -4.10
C PHE A 88 -5.33 0.85 -3.66
N GLU A 89 -4.99 1.71 -2.70
CA GLU A 89 -5.90 2.66 -2.07
C GLU A 89 -5.26 4.04 -1.98
N ARG A 90 -6.04 5.06 -2.36
CA ARG A 90 -5.65 6.48 -2.28
C ARG A 90 -6.91 7.31 -2.08
N SER A 91 -6.91 8.21 -1.10
CA SER A 91 -8.04 9.11 -0.80
C SER A 91 -9.42 8.44 -0.76
N GLY A 92 -9.51 7.28 -0.10
CA GLY A 92 -10.75 6.54 0.08
C GLY A 92 -11.23 5.76 -1.15
N VAL A 93 -10.51 5.83 -2.28
CA VAL A 93 -10.80 5.03 -3.48
C VAL A 93 -9.90 3.80 -3.49
N ARG A 94 -10.46 2.65 -3.88
CA ARG A 94 -9.74 1.38 -3.99
C ARG A 94 -9.79 0.82 -5.40
N LYS A 95 -8.68 0.24 -5.83
CA LYS A 95 -8.56 -0.44 -7.12
C LYS A 95 -9.28 -1.80 -7.10
N GLY A 96 -9.87 -2.16 -8.23
CA GLY A 96 -10.74 -3.32 -8.41
C GLY A 96 -10.03 -4.64 -8.77
N HIS A 97 -8.69 -4.67 -8.88
CA HIS A 97 -7.96 -5.86 -9.29
C HIS A 97 -6.57 -5.97 -8.66
N VAL A 98 -6.10 -7.20 -8.43
CA VAL A 98 -4.79 -7.47 -7.78
C VAL A 98 -3.59 -6.97 -8.57
N LEU A 99 -3.72 -6.83 -9.90
CA LEU A 99 -2.64 -6.35 -10.77
C LEU A 99 -2.65 -4.83 -10.96
N ASP A 100 -3.57 -4.12 -10.30
CA ASP A 100 -3.72 -2.68 -10.50
C ASP A 100 -2.87 -1.85 -9.54
N GLY A 101 -2.26 -2.47 -8.54
CA GLY A 101 -1.42 -1.75 -7.59
C GLY A 101 -0.17 -1.18 -8.24
N ASP A 102 0.29 -0.02 -7.75
CA ASP A 102 1.51 0.61 -8.27
C ASP A 102 2.76 -0.20 -7.90
N GLY A 103 3.69 -0.32 -8.85
CA GLY A 103 4.88 -1.16 -8.70
C GLY A 103 5.75 -0.72 -7.53
N MET A 104 6.09 -1.66 -6.66
CA MET A 104 6.96 -1.48 -5.52
C MET A 104 8.08 -2.51 -5.54
N ILE A 105 9.31 -2.01 -5.55
CA ILE A 105 10.51 -2.81 -5.35
C ILE A 105 10.74 -3.00 -3.86
N ARG A 106 10.98 -4.25 -3.47
CA ARG A 106 11.43 -4.66 -2.15
C ARG A 106 12.81 -5.29 -2.27
N ALA A 107 13.75 -4.79 -1.48
CA ALA A 107 15.12 -5.27 -1.42
C ALA A 107 15.39 -5.86 -0.04
N TYR A 108 15.89 -7.10 -0.02
CA TYR A 108 16.31 -7.82 1.16
C TYR A 108 17.81 -8.06 1.03
N GLN A 109 18.61 -7.32 1.80
CA GLN A 109 20.06 -7.42 1.78
C GLN A 109 20.52 -8.23 2.98
N PHE A 110 21.13 -9.38 2.73
CA PHE A 110 21.68 -10.27 3.74
C PHE A 110 23.18 -10.04 3.90
N THR A 111 23.64 -9.85 5.13
CA THR A 111 25.04 -9.57 5.47
C THR A 111 25.71 -10.72 6.24
N GLY A 112 25.03 -11.86 6.43
CA GLY A 112 25.49 -12.98 7.26
C GLY A 112 25.26 -12.78 8.77
N ASP A 113 25.22 -11.54 9.24
CA ASP A 113 24.91 -11.18 10.63
C ASP A 113 23.54 -10.50 10.79
N GLY A 114 22.91 -10.13 9.67
CA GLY A 114 21.62 -9.46 9.69
C GLY A 114 20.97 -9.37 8.31
N MET A 115 19.81 -8.74 8.27
CA MET A 115 19.09 -8.43 7.05
C MET A 115 18.62 -6.96 7.07
N ARG A 116 19.00 -6.19 6.06
CA ARG A 116 18.43 -4.85 5.80
C ARG A 116 17.28 -4.97 4.80
N PHE A 117 16.15 -4.36 5.14
CA PHE A 117 14.96 -4.30 4.30
C PHE A 117 14.73 -2.87 3.80
N ARG A 118 14.45 -2.74 2.51
CA ARG A 118 14.05 -1.49 1.86
C ARG A 118 12.90 -1.73 0.92
N ASN A 119 11.93 -0.81 0.88
CA ASN A 119 10.92 -0.78 -0.17
C ASN A 119 10.80 0.61 -0.80
N ARG A 120 10.67 0.67 -2.12
CA ARG A 120 10.46 1.91 -2.87
C ARG A 120 9.44 1.68 -3.98
N TYR A 121 8.51 2.62 -4.13
CA TYR A 121 7.66 2.74 -5.29
C TYR A 121 8.48 3.09 -6.52
N VAL A 122 8.17 2.44 -7.63
CA VAL A 122 8.69 2.83 -8.93
C VAL A 122 8.00 4.13 -9.34
N ARG A 123 8.80 5.18 -9.53
CA ARG A 123 8.33 6.54 -9.87
C ARG A 123 7.92 6.64 -11.34
N THR A 124 6.89 5.88 -11.71
CA THR A 124 6.23 6.00 -13.01
C THR A 124 5.52 7.36 -13.11
N ASP A 125 5.34 7.90 -14.33
CA ASP A 125 4.59 9.15 -14.54
C ASP A 125 3.24 9.13 -13.82
N LYS A 126 2.51 8.01 -13.94
CA LYS A 126 1.21 7.82 -13.30
C LYS A 126 1.32 7.95 -11.79
N PHE A 127 2.26 7.22 -11.18
CA PHE A 127 2.43 7.24 -9.73
C PHE A 127 2.76 8.64 -9.22
N VAL A 128 3.68 9.35 -9.88
CA VAL A 128 4.09 10.71 -9.47
C VAL A 128 2.94 11.72 -9.61
N GLU A 129 2.18 11.63 -10.70
CA GLU A 129 1.01 12.49 -10.94
C GLU A 129 -0.08 12.26 -9.88
N GLU A 130 -0.42 10.98 -9.62
CA GLU A 130 -1.42 10.59 -8.62
C GLU A 130 -0.95 10.84 -7.18
N GLU A 131 0.37 10.81 -6.92
CA GLU A 131 0.98 11.19 -5.65
C GLU A 131 0.86 12.69 -5.38
N THR A 132 1.13 13.51 -6.40
CA THR A 132 1.02 14.98 -6.29
C THR A 132 -0.41 15.44 -6.05
N GLU A 133 -1.37 14.79 -6.69
CA GLU A 133 -2.80 15.14 -6.64
C GLU A 133 -3.56 14.43 -5.51
N ASP A 134 -2.89 13.53 -4.79
CA ASP A 134 -3.45 12.62 -3.79
C ASP A 134 -4.79 11.98 -4.20
N ARG A 135 -4.88 11.53 -5.46
CA ARG A 135 -6.04 10.78 -5.96
C ARG A 135 -5.66 9.94 -7.18
N PHE A 136 -6.41 8.88 -7.45
CA PHE A 136 -6.27 8.17 -8.71
C PHE A 136 -6.77 9.04 -9.87
N LEU A 137 -6.08 8.98 -10.99
CA LEU A 137 -6.32 9.82 -12.17
C LEU A 137 -6.41 9.00 -13.45
N ARG A 138 -5.68 7.88 -13.49
CA ARG A 138 -5.55 7.00 -14.65
C ARG A 138 -6.23 5.66 -14.39
N GLU A 139 -6.56 5.00 -15.49
CA GLU A 139 -6.99 3.62 -15.54
C GLU A 139 -5.81 2.66 -15.33
N THR A 140 -6.14 1.45 -14.91
CA THR A 140 -5.24 0.32 -14.72
C THR A 140 -5.75 -0.88 -15.53
N TRP A 141 -5.29 -2.09 -15.23
CA TRP A 141 -5.71 -3.30 -15.94
C TRP A 141 -7.20 -3.61 -15.72
N GLY A 142 -7.65 -3.57 -14.46
CA GLY A 142 -9.02 -3.88 -14.07
C GLY A 142 -9.84 -2.69 -13.56
N THR A 143 -9.20 -1.54 -13.28
CA THR A 143 -9.87 -0.36 -12.72
C THR A 143 -9.94 0.76 -13.75
N LYS A 144 -11.15 1.28 -13.97
CA LYS A 144 -11.38 2.42 -14.87
C LYS A 144 -10.86 3.72 -14.27
N ALA A 145 -10.47 4.66 -15.12
CA ALA A 145 -10.08 5.99 -14.67
C ALA A 145 -11.27 6.68 -13.99
N PRO A 146 -11.08 7.32 -12.82
CA PRO A 146 -12.15 8.04 -12.14
C PRO A 146 -12.54 9.32 -12.90
N GLY A 147 -13.83 9.64 -12.87
CA GLY A 147 -14.42 10.82 -13.49
C GLY A 147 -15.41 10.49 -14.60
N SER A 148 -15.54 11.41 -15.56
CA SER A 148 -16.56 11.37 -16.63
C SER A 148 -16.52 10.09 -17.47
N LEU A 149 -17.68 9.64 -17.95
CA LEU A 149 -17.80 8.49 -18.86
C LEU A 149 -16.87 8.61 -20.08
N PHE A 150 -16.70 9.85 -20.57
CA PHE A 150 -15.86 10.16 -21.72
C PHE A 150 -14.36 9.88 -21.49
N LYS A 151 -13.87 9.86 -20.24
CA LYS A 151 -12.45 9.54 -19.96
C LYS A 151 -12.08 8.11 -20.37
N ASN A 152 -13.05 7.19 -20.36
CA ASN A 152 -12.84 5.79 -20.65
C ASN A 152 -13.35 5.40 -22.06
N LEU A 153 -13.83 6.37 -22.86
CA LEU A 153 -14.24 6.13 -24.24
C LEU A 153 -13.00 6.00 -25.15
N GLY A 154 -12.99 4.98 -26.00
CA GLY A 154 -11.87 4.68 -26.89
C GLY A 154 -10.84 3.68 -26.33
N GLY A 155 -11.14 3.02 -25.20
CA GLY A 155 -10.32 1.95 -24.64
C GLY A 155 -9.29 2.42 -23.61
N THR A 156 -8.58 1.45 -23.02
CA THR A 156 -7.55 1.72 -22.00
C THR A 156 -6.29 2.30 -22.65
N ARG A 157 -5.78 3.40 -22.10
CA ARG A 157 -4.46 3.98 -22.43
C ARG A 157 -3.48 3.66 -21.31
N LEU A 158 -3.45 2.38 -20.95
CA LEU A 158 -2.67 1.86 -19.83
C LEU A 158 -1.18 2.14 -20.04
N LYS A 159 -0.62 3.02 -19.21
CA LYS A 159 0.82 3.17 -19.06
C LYS A 159 1.39 2.10 -18.12
N SER A 160 2.70 1.94 -18.14
CA SER A 160 3.39 0.99 -17.26
C SER A 160 3.06 1.25 -15.79
N GLN A 161 2.65 0.20 -15.08
CA GLN A 161 2.51 0.19 -13.62
C GLN A 161 3.76 -0.30 -12.91
N ALA A 162 4.75 -0.79 -13.69
CA ALA A 162 6.03 -1.32 -13.21
C ALA A 162 5.92 -2.38 -12.09
N GLY A 163 4.87 -3.22 -12.09
CA GLY A 163 4.55 -4.12 -10.97
C GLY A 163 4.87 -5.61 -11.16
N VAL A 164 5.60 -6.03 -12.20
CA VAL A 164 5.75 -7.46 -12.57
C VAL A 164 7.11 -8.03 -12.18
N THR A 165 8.19 -7.59 -12.82
CA THR A 165 9.53 -8.17 -12.64
C THR A 165 10.54 -7.06 -12.37
N ALA A 166 11.60 -7.40 -11.65
CA ALA A 166 12.81 -6.59 -11.51
C ALA A 166 14.00 -7.43 -11.97
N VAL A 167 14.91 -6.81 -12.74
CA VAL A 167 16.16 -7.42 -13.18
C VAL A 167 17.28 -6.47 -12.80
N TRP A 168 18.26 -7.00 -12.08
CA TRP A 168 19.49 -6.27 -11.79
C TRP A 168 20.34 -6.21 -13.06
N ARG A 169 20.89 -5.04 -13.38
CA ARG A 169 21.85 -4.82 -14.47
C ARG A 169 22.99 -3.98 -13.92
N ASP A 170 24.21 -4.42 -14.19
CA ASP A 170 25.46 -3.72 -13.85
C ASP A 170 25.79 -2.64 -14.89
#